data_AF-A0A3A9ASA3-F1
#
_entry.id   AF-A0A3A9ASA3-F1
#
_cell.length_a   1.000
_cell.length_b   1.000
_cell.length_c   1.000
_cell.angle_alpha   90.00
_cell.angle_beta   90.00
_cell.angle_gamma   90.00
#
_symmetry.space_group_name_H-M   'P 1'
#
loop_
_entity.id
_entity.type
_entity.pdbx_description
1 polymer ?
#
loop_
_entity_poly.entity_id
_entity_poly.type
_entity_poly.pdbx_seq_one_letter_code
_entity_poly.pdbx_strand_id
1 'polypeptide(L)'
;MRKRYEDFLGRLNQYRLYLNMTQEELSSALGITQSQFSKIELGKTVMPYKTLECLEGMGWDVDYLVTGKNFEKGTSELNVILQQVEEIYKKEVLSVVTWFIKQGLSKCCQNLSIECKCEMEILQMRAIGECPYSVLYEVRKILDVAQAIMAEKLGVNIKKYRKLEKNETRPDVELLFRIYEVTGCKPSLILHNDHVESIIIDDLWSNMTAPVQNKILSLTEQILYFIRM
;
A
#
# COMPACT_ATOMS: atom_id res chain seq x y z
N MET A 1 -8.73 -17.49 9.26
CA MET A 1 -9.50 -16.75 8.23
C MET A 1 -10.80 -16.20 8.80
N ARG A 2 -11.75 -17.02 9.28
CA ARG A 2 -13.04 -16.58 9.82
C ARG A 2 -12.96 -15.45 10.88
N LYS A 3 -12.18 -15.63 11.95
CA LYS A 3 -11.99 -14.61 13.00
C LYS A 3 -11.48 -13.27 12.45
N ARG A 4 -10.54 -13.29 11.51
CA ARG A 4 -9.95 -12.06 10.91
C ARG A 4 -10.96 -11.30 10.06
N TYR A 5 -11.78 -12.04 9.31
CA TYR A 5 -12.86 -11.42 8.54
C TYR A 5 -13.92 -10.83 9.49
N GLU A 6 -14.26 -11.51 10.58
CA GLU A 6 -15.13 -10.97 11.64
C GLU A 6 -14.54 -9.69 12.27
N ASP A 7 -13.24 -9.66 12.56
CA ASP A 7 -12.56 -8.47 13.09
C ASP A 7 -12.59 -7.30 12.07
N PHE A 8 -12.40 -7.60 10.78
CA PHE A 8 -12.55 -6.62 9.70
C PHE A 8 -13.96 -6.04 9.62
N LEU A 9 -15.00 -6.88 9.70
CA LEU A 9 -16.39 -6.42 9.72
C LEU A 9 -16.68 -5.58 10.96
N GLY A 10 -16.10 -5.95 12.12
CA GLY A 10 -16.17 -5.16 13.34
C GLY A 10 -15.59 -3.77 13.15
N ARG A 11 -14.37 -3.66 12.57
CA ARG A 11 -13.75 -2.37 12.24
C ARG A 11 -14.56 -1.57 11.21
N LEU A 12 -15.07 -2.21 10.17
CA LEU A 12 -15.93 -1.58 9.16
C LEU A 12 -17.18 -0.96 9.79
N ASN A 13 -17.87 -1.71 10.64
CA ASN A 13 -19.05 -1.25 11.36
C ASN A 13 -18.73 -0.08 12.30
N GLN A 14 -17.67 -0.21 13.10
CA GLN A 14 -17.22 0.85 14.01
C GLN A 14 -16.88 2.13 13.26
N TYR A 15 -16.17 2.03 12.13
CA TYR A 15 -15.76 3.20 11.37
C TYR A 15 -16.96 3.90 10.71
N ARG A 16 -17.92 3.12 10.18
CA ARG A 16 -19.20 3.64 9.68
C ARG A 16 -19.96 4.41 10.76
N LEU A 17 -20.06 3.84 11.96
CA LEU A 17 -20.75 4.47 13.09
C LEU A 17 -20.02 5.72 13.60
N TYR A 18 -18.69 5.70 13.64
CA TYR A 18 -17.86 6.85 13.98
C TYR A 18 -18.10 8.04 13.05
N LEU A 19 -18.30 7.78 11.76
CA LEU A 19 -18.67 8.78 10.75
C LEU A 19 -20.16 9.15 10.76
N ASN A 20 -20.96 8.64 11.72
CA ASN A 20 -22.41 8.81 11.82
C ASN A 20 -23.18 8.42 10.55
N MET A 21 -22.68 7.44 9.78
CA MET A 21 -23.32 7.00 8.55
C MET A 21 -24.28 5.83 8.80
N THR A 22 -25.46 5.89 8.20
CA THR A 22 -26.37 4.75 8.09
C THR A 22 -25.88 3.74 7.05
N GLN A 23 -26.43 2.52 7.07
CA GLN A 23 -26.15 1.53 6.01
C GLN A 23 -26.62 2.02 4.64
N GLU A 24 -27.71 2.79 4.60
CA GLU A 24 -28.29 3.32 3.36
C GLU A 24 -27.39 4.39 2.74
N GLU A 25 -26.94 5.36 3.55
CA GLU A 25 -26.01 6.41 3.11
C GLU A 25 -24.69 5.82 2.61
N LEU A 26 -24.09 4.89 3.36
CA LEU A 26 -22.84 4.26 2.92
C LEU A 26 -23.05 3.41 1.67
N SER A 27 -24.12 2.63 1.58
CA SER A 27 -24.40 1.84 0.38
C SER A 27 -24.58 2.73 -0.87
N SER A 28 -25.24 3.87 -0.70
CA SER A 28 -25.43 4.87 -1.76
C SER A 28 -24.09 5.45 -2.21
N ALA A 29 -23.21 5.83 -1.27
CA ALA A 29 -21.87 6.33 -1.57
C ALA A 29 -20.99 5.28 -2.28
N LEU A 30 -21.16 3.99 -1.94
CA LEU A 30 -20.45 2.87 -2.56
C LEU A 30 -21.05 2.43 -3.91
N GLY A 31 -22.18 3.00 -4.33
CA GLY A 31 -22.87 2.61 -5.56
C GLY A 31 -23.41 1.18 -5.54
N ILE A 32 -23.77 0.67 -4.36
CA ILE A 32 -24.38 -0.65 -4.16
C ILE A 32 -25.70 -0.51 -3.42
N THR A 33 -26.55 -1.53 -3.49
CA THR A 33 -27.81 -1.51 -2.74
C THR A 33 -27.57 -1.67 -1.24
N GLN A 34 -28.43 -1.08 -0.41
CA GLN A 34 -28.41 -1.28 1.04
C GLN A 34 -28.46 -2.78 1.41
N SER A 35 -29.25 -3.58 0.69
CA SER A 35 -29.31 -5.04 0.90
C SER A 35 -27.98 -5.74 0.64
N GLN A 36 -27.25 -5.34 -0.41
CA GLN A 36 -25.91 -5.87 -0.68
C GLN A 36 -24.93 -5.47 0.43
N PHE A 37 -24.92 -4.21 0.85
CA PHE A 37 -24.05 -3.76 1.93
C PHE A 37 -24.36 -4.47 3.26
N SER A 38 -25.64 -4.61 3.60
CA SER A 38 -26.10 -5.36 4.78
C SER A 38 -25.58 -6.82 4.78
N LYS A 39 -25.59 -7.50 3.62
CA LYS A 39 -25.02 -8.85 3.50
C LYS A 39 -23.50 -8.86 3.71
N ILE A 40 -22.78 -7.83 3.24
CA ILE A 40 -21.35 -7.67 3.48
C ILE A 40 -21.08 -7.47 4.97
N GLU A 41 -21.74 -6.48 5.59
CA GLU A 41 -21.52 -6.11 6.99
C GLU A 41 -21.89 -7.24 7.96
N LEU A 42 -22.89 -8.07 7.62
CA LEU A 42 -23.25 -9.29 8.35
C LEU A 42 -22.35 -10.51 8.03
N GLY A 43 -21.37 -10.37 7.14
CA GLY A 43 -20.47 -11.45 6.73
C GLY A 43 -21.10 -12.56 5.89
N LYS A 44 -22.31 -12.33 5.34
CA LYS A 44 -22.99 -13.26 4.44
C LYS A 44 -22.38 -13.27 3.03
N THR A 45 -21.71 -12.18 2.65
CA THR A 45 -21.00 -12.03 1.39
C THR A 45 -19.61 -11.44 1.65
N VAL A 46 -18.59 -11.98 0.99
CA VAL A 46 -17.23 -11.42 1.05
C VAL A 46 -17.20 -10.07 0.34
N MET A 47 -16.58 -9.06 0.96
CA MET A 47 -16.43 -7.74 0.37
C MET A 47 -15.60 -7.82 -0.93
N PRO A 48 -16.14 -7.37 -2.06
CA PRO A 48 -15.38 -7.30 -3.31
C PRO A 48 -14.31 -6.21 -3.27
N TYR A 49 -13.25 -6.39 -4.05
CA TYR A 49 -12.19 -5.40 -4.25
C TYR A 49 -12.72 -3.98 -4.53
N LYS A 50 -13.66 -3.86 -5.48
CA LYS A 50 -14.19 -2.55 -5.92
C LYS A 50 -14.87 -1.78 -4.78
N THR A 51 -15.51 -2.49 -3.84
CA THR A 51 -16.11 -1.85 -2.68
C THR A 51 -15.04 -1.31 -1.72
N LEU A 52 -13.94 -2.05 -1.53
CA LEU A 52 -12.81 -1.59 -0.72
C LEU A 52 -12.09 -0.39 -1.38
N GLU A 53 -11.88 -0.44 -2.69
CA GLU A 53 -11.32 0.67 -3.49
C GLU A 53 -12.19 1.93 -3.39
N CYS A 54 -13.53 1.80 -3.43
CA CYS A 54 -14.42 2.93 -3.20
C CYS A 54 -14.29 3.49 -1.77
N LEU A 55 -14.17 2.65 -0.74
CA LEU A 55 -13.96 3.10 0.63
C LEU A 55 -12.65 3.90 0.74
N GLU A 56 -11.56 3.41 0.15
CA GLU A 56 -10.29 4.14 0.10
C GLU A 56 -10.42 5.49 -0.59
N GLY A 57 -11.11 5.54 -1.74
CA GLY A 57 -11.40 6.79 -2.46
C GLY A 57 -12.26 7.79 -1.67
N MET A 58 -13.03 7.31 -0.68
CA MET A 58 -13.76 8.13 0.29
C MET A 58 -12.88 8.60 1.46
N GLY A 59 -11.59 8.27 1.46
CA GLY A 59 -10.63 8.60 2.51
C GLY A 59 -10.61 7.62 3.69
N TRP A 60 -11.23 6.44 3.55
CA TRP A 60 -11.20 5.44 4.62
C TRP A 60 -9.84 4.77 4.69
N ASP A 61 -9.37 4.52 5.92
CA ASP A 61 -8.13 3.78 6.13
C ASP A 61 -8.31 2.27 5.87
N VAL A 62 -8.12 1.86 4.61
CA VAL A 62 -8.19 0.45 4.21
C VAL A 62 -7.09 -0.42 4.81
N ASP A 63 -5.91 0.14 5.09
CA ASP A 63 -4.84 -0.61 5.73
C ASP A 63 -5.22 -0.93 7.17
N TYR A 64 -5.78 0.03 7.91
CA TYR A 64 -6.34 -0.24 9.24
C TYR A 64 -7.52 -1.20 9.19
N LEU A 65 -8.47 -1.00 8.27
CA LEU A 65 -9.62 -1.90 8.13
C LEU A 65 -9.16 -3.34 7.93
N VAL A 66 -8.20 -3.58 7.03
CA VAL A 66 -7.76 -4.92 6.66
C VAL A 66 -6.79 -5.50 7.70
N THR A 67 -5.78 -4.75 8.11
CA THR A 67 -4.68 -5.28 8.95
C THR A 67 -4.94 -5.11 10.45
N GLY A 68 -5.80 -4.17 10.84
CA GLY A 68 -6.01 -3.75 12.23
C GLY A 68 -4.86 -2.90 12.80
N LYS A 69 -3.86 -2.53 11.98
CA LYS A 69 -2.76 -1.65 12.38
C LYS A 69 -3.01 -0.24 11.87
N ASN A 70 -2.73 0.74 12.73
CA ASN A 70 -2.72 2.14 12.33
C ASN A 70 -1.38 2.44 11.66
N PHE A 71 -1.44 3.03 10.47
CA PHE A 71 -0.28 3.58 9.78
C PHE A 71 -0.47 5.08 9.72
N GLU A 72 0.59 5.83 10.06
CA GLU A 72 0.52 7.29 9.95
C GLU A 72 0.37 7.67 8.48
N LYS A 73 -0.74 8.33 8.15
CA LYS A 73 -0.99 8.83 6.79
C LYS A 73 -0.74 10.32 6.76
N GLY A 74 0.11 10.74 5.83
CA GLY A 74 0.36 12.16 5.59
C GLY A 74 1.36 12.35 4.46
N THR A 75 1.14 13.37 3.65
CA THR A 75 2.08 13.71 2.57
C THR A 75 3.34 14.31 3.17
N SER A 76 4.47 13.65 2.93
CA SER A 76 5.78 14.13 3.37
C SER A 76 6.22 15.35 2.55
N GLU A 77 6.96 16.25 3.17
CA GLU A 77 7.62 17.37 2.49
C GLU A 77 8.50 16.89 1.33
N LEU A 78 9.13 15.72 1.50
CA LEU A 78 9.91 15.07 0.47
C LEU A 78 9.05 14.73 -0.76
N ASN A 79 7.89 14.10 -0.57
CA ASN A 79 7.00 13.76 -1.67
C ASN A 79 6.47 15.02 -2.40
N VAL A 80 6.19 16.11 -1.68
CA VAL A 80 5.83 17.42 -2.28
C VAL A 80 6.94 17.95 -3.20
N ILE A 81 8.20 17.81 -2.80
CA ILE A 81 9.35 18.19 -3.64
C ILE A 81 9.43 17.29 -4.87
N LEU A 82 9.21 15.97 -4.72
CA LEU A 82 9.33 15.00 -5.80
C LEU A 82 8.25 15.12 -6.87
N GLN A 83 7.06 15.59 -6.51
CA GLN A 83 6.01 15.89 -7.48
C GLN A 83 6.38 17.01 -8.47
N GLN A 84 7.36 17.85 -8.11
CA GLN A 84 7.84 18.97 -8.95
C GLN A 84 9.04 18.60 -9.81
N VAL A 85 9.48 17.34 -9.77
CA VAL A 85 10.60 16.84 -10.57
C VAL A 85 10.15 16.53 -11.98
N GLU A 86 10.87 17.05 -12.96
CA GLU A 86 10.63 16.76 -14.37
C GLU A 86 10.80 15.28 -14.68
N GLU A 87 9.95 14.74 -15.56
CA GLU A 87 9.90 13.30 -15.87
C GLU A 87 11.27 12.72 -16.25
N ILE A 88 12.08 13.50 -16.97
CA ILE A 88 13.42 13.11 -17.43
C ILE A 88 14.41 12.84 -16.29
N TYR A 89 14.15 13.36 -15.09
CA TYR A 89 15.02 13.22 -13.92
C TYR A 89 14.40 12.35 -12.81
N LYS A 90 13.14 11.92 -12.96
CA LYS A 90 12.42 11.20 -11.91
C LYS A 90 13.14 9.93 -11.49
N LYS A 91 13.73 9.19 -12.43
CA LYS A 91 14.42 7.92 -12.12
C LYS A 91 15.70 8.13 -11.33
N GLU A 92 16.52 9.09 -11.75
CA GLU A 92 17.76 9.48 -11.08
C GLU A 92 17.46 9.98 -9.67
N VAL A 93 16.48 10.89 -9.54
CA VAL A 93 16.07 11.43 -8.26
C VAL A 93 15.48 10.34 -7.37
N LEU A 94 14.61 9.47 -7.88
CA LEU A 94 14.05 8.35 -7.14
C LEU A 94 15.16 7.42 -6.62
N SER A 95 16.19 7.17 -7.42
CA SER A 95 17.34 6.34 -7.01
C SER A 95 18.08 6.95 -5.83
N VAL A 96 18.33 8.26 -5.86
CA VAL A 96 19.03 8.93 -4.75
C VAL A 96 18.14 9.04 -3.52
N VAL A 97 16.86 9.39 -3.69
CA VAL A 97 15.88 9.45 -2.60
C VAL A 97 15.75 8.10 -1.91
N THR A 98 15.66 7.02 -2.68
CA THR A 98 15.59 5.65 -2.15
C THR A 98 16.80 5.35 -1.28
N TRP A 99 17.98 5.78 -1.71
CA TRP A 99 19.20 5.67 -0.92
C TRP A 99 19.12 6.50 0.37
N PHE A 100 18.68 7.77 0.31
CA PHE A 100 18.51 8.60 1.50
C PHE A 100 17.53 8.03 2.50
N ILE A 101 16.37 7.54 2.06
CA ILE A 101 15.38 6.89 2.93
C ILE A 101 15.99 5.67 3.60
N LYS A 102 16.68 4.81 2.85
CA LYS A 102 17.39 3.64 3.41
C LYS A 102 18.39 4.06 4.50
N GLN A 103 19.19 5.09 4.24
CA GLN A 103 20.16 5.59 5.22
C GLN A 103 19.46 6.21 6.44
N GLY A 104 18.39 6.97 6.23
CA GLY A 104 17.63 7.59 7.31
C GLY A 104 16.98 6.55 8.23
N LEU A 105 16.31 5.55 7.65
CA LEU A 105 15.76 4.42 8.39
C LEU A 105 16.81 3.68 9.19
N SER A 106 18.00 3.41 8.62
CA SER A 106 19.09 2.74 9.34
C SER A 106 19.59 3.51 10.57
N LYS A 107 19.37 4.82 10.63
CA LYS A 107 19.74 5.68 11.76
C LYS A 107 18.64 5.79 12.80
N CYS A 108 17.37 5.69 12.39
CA CYS A 108 16.21 5.86 13.26
C CYS A 108 15.71 4.53 13.84
N CYS A 109 15.87 3.43 13.11
CA CYS A 109 15.25 2.16 13.42
C CYS A 109 16.31 1.05 13.59
N GLN A 110 16.38 0.44 14.77
CA GLN A 110 17.24 -0.74 15.00
C GLN A 110 16.70 -1.99 14.30
N ASN A 111 15.38 -2.14 14.23
CA ASN A 111 14.70 -3.25 13.55
C ASN A 111 13.50 -2.73 12.77
N LEU A 112 13.52 -2.91 11.45
CA LEU A 112 12.39 -2.56 10.59
C LEU A 112 11.26 -3.59 10.74
N SER A 113 10.02 -3.11 10.73
CA SER A 113 8.85 -3.96 10.63
C SER A 113 8.84 -4.71 9.28
N ILE A 114 8.03 -5.76 9.17
CA ILE A 114 7.92 -6.51 7.91
C ILE A 114 7.35 -5.62 6.79
N GLU A 115 6.45 -4.69 7.14
CA GLU A 115 5.86 -3.72 6.22
C GLU A 115 6.93 -2.75 5.71
N CYS A 116 7.70 -2.13 6.61
CA CYS A 116 8.78 -1.21 6.22
C CYS A 116 9.84 -1.89 5.34
N LYS A 117 10.14 -3.17 5.60
CA LYS A 117 11.06 -3.96 4.77
C LYS A 117 10.49 -4.17 3.36
N CYS A 118 9.23 -4.64 3.27
CA CYS A 118 8.54 -4.87 2.01
C CYS A 118 8.48 -3.59 1.17
N GLU A 119 8.07 -2.47 1.77
CA GLU A 119 8.01 -1.15 1.14
C GLU A 119 9.38 -0.69 0.63
N MET A 120 10.41 -0.83 1.47
CA MET A 120 11.75 -0.43 1.08
C MET A 120 12.30 -1.25 -0.08
N GLU A 121 12.02 -2.55 -0.12
CA GLU A 121 12.45 -3.43 -1.21
C GLU A 121 11.69 -3.13 -2.52
N ILE A 122 10.39 -2.81 -2.46
CA ILE A 122 9.61 -2.34 -3.61
C ILE A 122 10.21 -1.03 -4.16
N LEU A 123 10.48 -0.06 -3.29
CA LEU A 123 11.05 1.23 -3.71
C LEU A 123 12.43 1.05 -4.36
N GLN A 124 13.27 0.18 -3.82
CA GLN A 124 14.57 -0.18 -4.40
C GLN A 124 14.44 -0.83 -5.77
N MET A 125 13.50 -1.76 -5.95
CA MET A 125 13.25 -2.42 -7.23
C MET A 125 12.85 -1.39 -8.31
N ARG A 126 11.94 -0.47 -7.96
CA ARG A 126 11.45 0.60 -8.86
C ARG A 126 12.53 1.61 -9.22
N ALA A 127 13.37 2.00 -8.25
CA ALA A 127 14.49 2.90 -8.49
C ALA A 127 15.49 2.37 -9.54
N ILE A 128 15.75 1.06 -9.54
CA ILE A 128 16.70 0.43 -10.47
C ILE A 128 16.12 0.34 -11.90
N GLY A 129 14.80 0.38 -12.04
CA GLY A 129 14.12 0.65 -13.31
C GLY A 129 13.58 -0.55 -14.06
N GLU A 130 13.28 -1.65 -13.37
CA GLU A 130 12.27 -2.57 -13.86
C GLU A 130 10.91 -2.02 -13.40
N CYS A 131 10.21 -1.25 -14.25
CA CYS A 131 8.81 -0.91 -13.99
C CYS A 131 7.98 -2.18 -14.20
N PRO A 132 7.50 -2.83 -13.14
CA PRO A 132 6.93 -4.16 -13.23
C PRO A 132 5.41 -4.10 -13.41
N TYR A 133 4.85 -5.23 -13.83
CA TYR A 133 3.42 -5.35 -14.17
C TYR A 133 2.46 -5.03 -13.01
N SER A 134 2.87 -5.25 -11.76
CA SER A 134 2.08 -4.98 -10.55
C SER A 134 2.92 -5.05 -9.28
N VAL A 135 2.42 -4.48 -8.18
CA VAL A 135 3.03 -4.63 -6.86
C VAL A 135 3.13 -6.09 -6.42
N LEU A 136 2.14 -6.92 -6.77
CA LEU A 136 2.19 -8.35 -6.42
C LEU A 136 3.35 -9.08 -7.13
N TYR A 137 3.68 -8.68 -8.36
CA TYR A 137 4.85 -9.19 -9.07
C TYR A 137 6.15 -8.76 -8.39
N GLU A 138 6.25 -7.49 -7.97
CA GLU A 138 7.40 -6.93 -7.23
C GLU A 138 7.67 -7.75 -5.99
N VAL A 139 6.64 -7.87 -5.14
CA VAL A 139 6.71 -8.61 -3.88
C VAL A 139 7.14 -10.05 -4.10
N ARG A 140 6.65 -10.74 -5.15
CA ARG A 140 7.11 -12.10 -5.43
C ARG A 140 8.58 -12.16 -5.86
N LYS A 141 9.03 -11.21 -6.68
CA LYS A 141 10.43 -11.13 -7.13
C LYS A 141 11.38 -10.83 -5.98
N ILE A 142 10.99 -9.93 -5.09
CA ILE A 142 11.71 -9.59 -3.85
C ILE A 142 11.87 -10.83 -2.97
N LEU A 143 10.81 -11.62 -2.80
CA LEU A 143 10.85 -12.87 -2.03
C LEU A 143 11.58 -14.03 -2.75
N ASP A 144 12.02 -13.82 -3.99
CA ASP A 144 12.70 -14.81 -4.84
C ASP A 144 12.01 -16.18 -4.89
N VAL A 145 10.68 -16.18 -5.09
CA VAL A 145 9.89 -17.42 -5.22
C VAL A 145 9.26 -17.57 -6.59
N ALA A 146 9.12 -18.81 -7.04
CA ALA A 146 8.37 -19.12 -8.26
C ALA A 146 6.87 -18.83 -8.08
N GLN A 147 6.17 -18.50 -9.17
CA GLN A 147 4.72 -18.21 -9.17
C GLN A 147 3.89 -19.35 -8.55
N ALA A 148 4.27 -20.61 -8.79
CA ALA A 148 3.57 -21.77 -8.24
C ALA A 148 3.62 -21.80 -6.71
N ILE A 149 4.81 -21.53 -6.13
CA ILE A 149 5.02 -21.49 -4.69
C ILE A 149 4.26 -20.32 -4.05
N MET A 150 4.27 -19.15 -4.69
CA MET A 150 3.51 -18.00 -4.19
C MET A 150 1.99 -18.23 -4.25
N ALA A 151 1.51 -18.84 -5.33
CA ALA A 151 0.09 -19.21 -5.47
C ALA A 151 -0.34 -20.17 -4.34
N GLU A 152 0.50 -21.15 -4.01
CA GLU A 152 0.28 -22.08 -2.89
C GLU A 152 0.25 -21.34 -1.54
N LYS A 153 1.24 -20.48 -1.25
CA LYS A 153 1.29 -19.65 -0.03
C LYS A 153 0.03 -18.80 0.15
N LEU A 154 -0.47 -18.22 -0.95
CA LEU A 154 -1.70 -17.43 -0.95
C LEU A 154 -2.97 -18.29 -1.02
N GLY A 155 -2.85 -19.61 -1.23
CA GLY A 155 -3.96 -20.55 -1.36
C GLY A 155 -4.89 -20.24 -2.53
N VAL A 156 -4.33 -19.82 -3.67
CA VAL A 156 -5.04 -19.59 -4.93
C VAL A 156 -4.53 -20.51 -6.02
N ASN A 157 -5.38 -20.78 -7.02
CA ASN A 157 -4.94 -21.52 -8.20
C ASN A 157 -3.86 -20.74 -8.96
N ILE A 158 -2.84 -21.42 -9.49
CA ILE A 158 -1.76 -20.80 -10.29
C ILE A 158 -2.26 -19.94 -11.46
N LYS A 159 -3.37 -20.32 -12.11
CA LYS A 159 -3.99 -19.51 -13.16
C LYS A 159 -4.56 -18.19 -12.60
N LYS A 160 -5.21 -18.23 -11.43
CA LYS A 160 -5.69 -17.02 -10.73
C LYS A 160 -4.51 -16.15 -10.34
N TYR A 161 -3.45 -16.74 -9.77
CA TYR A 161 -2.24 -16.00 -9.37
C TYR A 161 -1.58 -15.26 -10.54
N ARG A 162 -1.38 -15.93 -11.68
CA ARG A 162 -0.82 -15.30 -12.88
C ARG A 162 -1.64 -14.10 -13.38
N LYS A 163 -2.97 -14.16 -13.25
CA LYS A 163 -3.85 -13.03 -13.60
C LYS A 163 -3.73 -11.88 -12.61
N LEU A 164 -3.57 -12.18 -11.31
CA LEU A 164 -3.35 -11.16 -10.27
C LEU A 164 -2.05 -10.39 -10.54
N GLU A 165 -0.93 -11.07 -10.82
CA GLU A 165 0.35 -10.39 -11.12
C GLU A 165 0.31 -9.51 -12.38
N LYS A 166 -0.61 -9.80 -13.31
CA LYS A 166 -0.81 -9.01 -14.53
C LYS A 166 -1.90 -7.95 -14.38
N ASN A 167 -2.47 -7.77 -13.18
CA ASN A 167 -3.63 -6.91 -12.93
C ASN A 167 -4.88 -7.26 -13.77
N GLU A 168 -4.97 -8.46 -14.35
CA GLU A 168 -6.13 -8.94 -15.11
C GLU A 168 -7.29 -9.40 -14.21
N THR A 169 -7.02 -9.58 -12.92
CA THR A 169 -8.01 -9.93 -11.90
C THR A 169 -7.63 -9.24 -10.60
N ARG A 170 -8.61 -8.87 -9.77
CA ARG A 170 -8.39 -8.20 -8.50
C ARG A 170 -8.59 -9.14 -7.31
N PRO A 171 -7.82 -8.98 -6.21
CA PRO A 171 -8.00 -9.79 -5.00
C PRO A 171 -9.23 -9.35 -4.20
N ASP A 172 -9.99 -10.30 -3.67
CA ASP A 172 -10.98 -10.01 -2.62
C ASP A 172 -10.27 -9.69 -1.27
N VAL A 173 -11.04 -9.20 -0.30
CA VAL A 173 -10.50 -8.83 1.03
C VAL A 173 -9.83 -10.01 1.74
N GLU A 174 -10.36 -11.23 1.58
CA GLU A 174 -9.74 -12.42 2.18
C GLU A 174 -8.35 -12.71 1.61
N LEU A 175 -8.18 -12.51 0.30
CA LEU A 175 -6.90 -12.65 -0.36
C LEU A 175 -5.94 -11.51 0.02
N LEU A 176 -6.44 -10.28 0.21
CA LEU A 176 -5.63 -9.17 0.72
C LEU A 176 -5.06 -9.47 2.12
N PHE A 177 -5.83 -10.10 3.02
CA PHE A 177 -5.29 -10.55 4.31
C PHE A 177 -4.11 -11.51 4.12
N ARG A 178 -4.25 -12.48 3.22
CA ARG A 178 -3.19 -13.48 2.98
C ARG A 178 -1.95 -12.85 2.37
N ILE A 179 -2.12 -11.92 1.43
CA ILE A 179 -1.02 -11.17 0.83
C ILE A 179 -0.27 -10.44 1.94
N TYR A 180 -0.98 -9.66 2.75
CA TYR A 180 -0.39 -8.93 3.87
C TYR A 180 0.35 -9.86 4.85
N GLU A 181 -0.25 -10.97 5.27
CA GLU A 181 0.39 -11.89 6.22
C GLU A 181 1.64 -12.58 5.68
N VAL A 182 1.62 -12.98 4.40
CA VAL A 182 2.73 -13.70 3.79
C VAL A 182 3.90 -12.77 3.46
N THR A 183 3.61 -11.50 3.18
CA THR A 183 4.57 -10.60 2.52
C THR A 183 4.87 -9.32 3.28
N GLY A 184 3.99 -8.89 4.18
CA GLY A 184 4.03 -7.55 4.77
C GLY A 184 3.53 -6.44 3.83
N CYS A 185 3.14 -6.75 2.59
CA CYS A 185 2.65 -5.75 1.65
C CYS A 185 1.29 -5.20 2.13
N LYS A 186 1.23 -3.89 2.34
CA LYS A 186 0.01 -3.19 2.73
C LYS A 186 -1.04 -3.27 1.62
N PRO A 187 -2.34 -3.41 1.98
CA PRO A 187 -3.45 -3.39 1.02
C PRO A 187 -3.49 -2.18 0.09
N SER A 188 -3.22 -0.97 0.60
CA SER A 188 -3.21 0.28 -0.17
C SER A 188 -2.24 0.23 -1.36
N LEU A 189 -1.09 -0.42 -1.22
CA LEU A 189 -0.12 -0.61 -2.31
C LEU A 189 -0.66 -1.50 -3.44
N ILE A 190 -1.55 -2.44 -3.14
CA ILE A 190 -2.20 -3.30 -4.14
C ILE A 190 -3.39 -2.59 -4.78
N LEU A 191 -4.06 -1.71 -4.02
CA LEU A 191 -5.21 -0.94 -4.47
C LEU A 191 -4.80 0.18 -5.45
N HIS A 192 -3.71 0.88 -5.14
CA HIS A 192 -3.19 1.99 -5.92
C HIS A 192 -1.99 1.58 -6.78
N ASN A 193 -2.19 1.33 -8.07
CA ASN A 193 -1.07 1.01 -8.97
C ASN A 193 -0.27 2.25 -9.42
N ASP A 194 -0.86 3.44 -9.38
CA ASP A 194 -0.33 4.62 -10.12
C ASP A 194 0.50 5.59 -9.26
N HIS A 195 0.58 5.37 -7.93
CA HIS A 195 1.28 6.27 -6.98
C HIS A 195 2.04 5.52 -5.87
N VAL A 196 2.45 4.28 -6.13
CA VAL A 196 3.06 3.39 -5.12
C VAL A 196 4.32 4.00 -4.50
N GLU A 197 5.19 4.62 -5.30
CA GLU A 197 6.42 5.25 -4.81
C GLU A 197 6.10 6.36 -3.81
N SER A 198 5.12 7.21 -4.13
CA SER A 198 4.67 8.29 -3.24
C SER A 198 4.11 7.75 -1.92
N ILE A 199 3.27 6.72 -1.97
CA ILE A 199 2.71 6.08 -0.76
C ILE A 199 3.85 5.51 0.10
N ILE A 200 4.77 4.76 -0.51
CA ILE A 200 5.90 4.17 0.20
C ILE A 200 6.81 5.25 0.81
N ILE A 201 7.11 6.32 0.07
CA ILE A 201 7.96 7.41 0.56
C ILE A 201 7.33 8.06 1.79
N ASP A 202 6.04 8.36 1.75
CA ASP A 202 5.31 8.96 2.87
C ASP A 202 5.29 8.04 4.09
N ASP A 203 5.00 6.76 3.89
CA ASP A 203 4.98 5.75 4.96
C ASP A 203 6.34 5.60 5.62
N LEU A 204 7.41 5.45 4.83
CA LEU A 204 8.77 5.32 5.36
C LEU A 204 9.27 6.64 5.98
N TRP A 205 8.80 7.78 5.48
CA TRP A 205 9.13 9.09 6.03
C TRP A 205 8.66 9.26 7.47
N SER A 206 7.43 8.83 7.76
CA SER A 206 6.84 8.90 9.11
C SER A 206 7.65 8.14 10.17
N ASN A 207 8.44 7.15 9.74
CA ASN A 207 9.29 6.33 10.62
C ASN A 207 10.64 6.99 10.96
N MET A 208 10.93 8.17 10.44
CA MET A 208 12.19 8.89 10.66
C MET A 208 12.01 10.09 11.59
N THR A 209 13.08 10.46 12.31
CA THR A 209 13.06 11.63 13.19
C THR A 209 13.26 12.93 12.40
N ALA A 210 12.68 14.03 12.88
CA ALA A 210 12.79 15.35 12.24
C ALA A 210 14.23 15.78 11.90
N PRO A 211 15.26 15.56 12.75
CA PRO A 211 16.65 15.90 12.38
C PRO A 211 17.18 15.13 11.16
N VAL A 212 16.78 13.86 11.00
CA VAL A 212 17.17 13.03 9.86
C VAL A 212 16.41 13.46 8.61
N GLN A 213 15.10 13.69 8.75
CA GLN A 213 14.23 14.22 7.70
C GLN A 213 14.77 15.54 7.13
N ASN A 214 15.06 16.53 7.98
CA ASN A 214 15.62 17.83 7.56
C ASN A 214 16.94 17.68 6.78
N LYS A 215 17.79 16.72 7.17
CA LYS A 215 19.03 16.45 6.46
C LYS A 215 18.78 15.86 5.08
N ILE A 216 17.80 14.95 4.95
CA ILE A 216 17.42 14.37 3.66
C ILE A 216 16.83 15.45 2.74
N LEU A 217 15.96 16.33 3.26
CA LEU A 217 15.39 17.44 2.48
C LEU A 217 16.50 18.33 1.91
N SER A 218 17.41 18.81 2.76
CA SER A 218 18.52 19.67 2.33
C SER A 218 19.42 19.03 1.28
N LEU A 219 19.70 17.72 1.37
CA LEU A 219 20.48 17.00 0.37
C LEU A 219 19.71 16.80 -0.94
N THR A 220 18.40 16.56 -0.84
CA THR A 220 17.53 16.39 -2.01
C THR A 220 17.46 17.71 -2.80
N GLU A 221 17.29 18.85 -2.13
CA GLU A 221 17.30 20.17 -2.76
C GLU A 221 18.61 20.46 -3.52
N GLN A 222 19.76 20.13 -2.92
CA GLN A 222 21.07 20.30 -3.57
C GLN A 222 21.19 19.46 -4.85
N ILE A 223 20.69 18.22 -4.81
CA ILE A 223 20.69 17.35 -5.99
C ILE A 223 19.76 17.88 -7.06
N LEU A 224 18.57 18.36 -6.70
CA LEU A 224 17.65 18.95 -7.66
C LEU A 224 18.23 20.23 -8.28
N TYR A 225 18.94 21.04 -7.51
CA TYR A 225 19.69 22.18 -8.04
C TYR A 225 20.75 21.74 -9.04
N PHE A 226 21.56 20.72 -8.70
CA PHE A 226 22.60 20.18 -9.58
C PHE A 226 22.04 19.61 -10.90
N ILE A 227 20.92 18.90 -10.85
CA ILE A 227 20.32 18.25 -12.02
C ILE A 227 19.58 19.25 -12.93
N ARG A 228 19.09 20.36 -12.38
CA ARG A 228 18.43 21.43 -13.16
C ARG A 228 19.41 22.37 -13.88
N MET A 229 20.71 22.26 -13.61
CA MET A 229 21.79 22.98 -14.30
C MET A 229 22.23 22.24 -15.56
#